data_AF-A0AAW6CPU9-F1
#
_entry.id   AF-A0AAW6CPU9-F1
#
_cell.length_a   1.000
_cell.length_b   1.000
_cell.length_c   1.000
_cell.angle_alpha   90.00
_cell.angle_beta   90.00
_cell.angle_gamma   90.00
#
_symmetry.space_group_name_H-M   'P 1'
#
loop_
_entity.id
_entity.type
_entity.pdbx_description
1 polymer ?
#
loop_
_entity_poly.entity_id
_entity_poly.type
_entity_poly.pdbx_seq_one_letter_code
_entity_poly.pdbx_strand_id
1 'polypeptide(L)'
;MERYKIIRTLSSSFCTTCALVEDQWTGKRYFTKTLFLSNATKIHIHQFRTEIHVLSLMDDPYIPHLIDVIEEADQIMIIETWIPGKTWMKMTEEKRQFRLKKRWILELMHLLENLHAHGFLYVDLKLENVMVYQDHVFLIDFNACLPIGSVQVYMSSPSNQTPESLTQKRKEVSTDIYALGVMLKPFYKLPLYRLWCLKCTRKDAKKRFRTMRLARFYFLLAGHIRKGVCLLLFILSVFFYNILFFQSVPPDLIHDYQLQHHQIQGGIQEKTQRLLSEWIVQNRLRKEVLSNEENASFFLEQSIFSRSQSIVSYLLENIPESIQKKMPLQIQLAHWITQQEPGYDASLWIRSLQAIQEEKDIFNKGLHILVVEQLLLEKEIILDKGGRVLLENIHESWTINEIQENKELFKEVACIHAEYLLFLRSREIQTSSLPQTFIESFQEEETFMKLFELFN
;
A
#
# COMPACT_ATOMS: atom_id res chain seq x y z
N MET A 1 -35.25 5.64 56.64
CA MET A 1 -35.64 6.98 56.13
C MET A 1 -35.97 6.91 54.63
N GLU A 2 -36.96 7.66 54.14
CA GLU A 2 -37.53 7.63 52.76
C GLU A 2 -36.72 8.37 51.65
N ARG A 3 -35.51 8.89 51.92
CA ARG A 3 -34.78 9.75 50.98
C ARG A 3 -34.35 9.04 49.67
N TYR A 4 -33.85 7.82 49.78
CA TYR A 4 -33.37 7.05 48.64
C TYR A 4 -34.42 6.02 48.23
N LYS A 5 -35.08 6.25 47.09
CA LYS A 5 -36.13 5.36 46.57
C LYS A 5 -35.52 4.33 45.64
N ILE A 6 -35.79 3.05 45.91
CA ILE A 6 -35.35 1.95 45.03
C ILE A 6 -36.07 2.04 43.68
N ILE A 7 -35.30 2.22 42.61
CA ILE A 7 -35.79 2.12 41.22
C ILE A 7 -35.77 0.66 40.79
N ARG A 8 -34.64 -0.02 41.01
CA ARG A 8 -34.42 -1.40 40.53
C ARG A 8 -33.45 -2.16 41.41
N THR A 9 -33.86 -3.32 41.91
CA THR A 9 -32.94 -4.29 42.52
C THR A 9 -32.05 -4.91 41.47
N LEU A 10 -30.74 -4.85 41.68
CA LEU A 10 -29.72 -5.34 40.75
C LEU A 10 -29.27 -6.76 41.11
N SER A 11 -29.08 -7.00 42.41
CA SER A 11 -28.80 -8.33 42.96
C SER A 11 -29.33 -8.40 44.39
N SER A 12 -29.69 -9.61 44.82
CA SER A 12 -30.13 -9.89 46.18
C SER A 12 -29.55 -11.22 46.61
N SER A 13 -29.03 -11.26 47.82
CA SER A 13 -28.47 -12.44 48.48
C SER A 13 -29.01 -12.53 49.91
N PHE A 14 -28.66 -13.58 50.65
CA PHE A 14 -29.16 -13.82 52.02
C PHE A 14 -28.88 -12.67 53.01
N CYS A 15 -27.78 -11.94 52.82
CA CYS A 15 -27.38 -10.86 53.72
C CYS A 15 -27.06 -9.54 53.01
N THR A 16 -27.06 -9.50 51.67
CA THR A 16 -26.71 -8.29 50.91
C THR A 16 -27.68 -8.05 49.76
N THR A 17 -28.15 -6.82 49.62
CA THR A 17 -28.97 -6.36 48.49
C THR A 17 -28.31 -5.18 47.81
N CYS A 18 -28.15 -5.27 46.48
CA CYS A 18 -27.66 -4.17 45.66
C CYS A 18 -28.79 -3.60 44.81
N ALA A 19 -28.91 -2.27 44.75
CA ALA A 19 -29.99 -1.62 44.01
C ALA A 19 -29.54 -0.32 43.33
N LEU A 20 -30.26 0.04 42.27
CA LEU A 20 -30.28 1.39 41.72
C LEU A 20 -31.34 2.18 42.48
N VAL A 21 -30.95 3.30 43.07
CA VAL A 21 -31.84 4.21 43.80
C VAL A 21 -31.85 5.60 43.18
N GLU A 22 -32.88 6.36 43.50
CA GLU A 22 -32.99 7.78 43.22
C GLU A 22 -33.07 8.56 44.53
N ASP A 23 -32.18 9.54 44.70
CA ASP A 23 -32.33 10.52 45.77
C ASP A 23 -33.53 11.42 45.44
N GLN A 24 -34.61 11.29 46.22
CA GLN A 24 -35.88 11.98 45.96
C GLN A 24 -35.76 13.50 46.02
N TRP A 25 -34.70 14.05 46.62
CA TRP A 25 -34.50 15.50 46.69
C TRP A 25 -33.75 16.06 45.49
N THR A 26 -32.79 15.31 44.96
CA THR A 26 -31.91 15.78 43.88
C THR A 26 -32.28 15.20 42.52
N GLY A 27 -33.10 14.15 42.47
CA GLY A 27 -33.39 13.36 41.27
C GLY A 27 -32.18 12.59 40.73
N LYS A 28 -31.04 12.60 41.44
CA LYS A 28 -29.82 11.90 41.03
C LYS A 28 -29.92 10.42 41.36
N ARG A 29 -29.32 9.61 40.50
CA ARG A 29 -29.30 8.15 40.64
C ARG A 29 -27.99 7.68 41.27
N TYR A 30 -28.11 6.71 42.16
CA TYR A 30 -27.01 6.15 42.92
C TYR A 30 -27.10 4.62 42.93
N PHE A 31 -25.96 3.98 43.16
CA PHE A 31 -25.91 2.56 43.50
C PHE A 31 -25.95 2.43 45.01
N THR A 32 -26.69 1.45 45.51
CA THR A 32 -26.70 1.11 46.93
C THR A 32 -26.33 -0.33 47.15
N LYS A 33 -25.58 -0.56 48.23
CA LYS A 33 -25.28 -1.89 48.75
C LYS A 33 -25.71 -1.92 50.20
N THR A 34 -26.70 -2.75 50.52
CA THR A 34 -27.25 -2.89 51.87
C THR A 34 -26.83 -4.24 52.45
N LEU A 35 -26.23 -4.24 53.63
CA LEU A 35 -25.86 -5.42 54.41
C LEU A 35 -26.80 -5.56 55.61
N PHE A 36 -27.53 -6.68 55.70
CA PHE A 36 -28.38 -7.01 56.84
C PHE A 36 -27.56 -7.72 57.92
N LEU A 37 -27.39 -7.06 59.07
CA LEU A 37 -26.51 -7.47 60.16
C LEU A 37 -26.96 -8.78 60.81
N SER A 38 -28.27 -9.04 60.89
CA SER A 38 -28.82 -10.29 61.46
C SER A 38 -28.30 -11.54 60.74
N ASN A 39 -28.02 -11.41 59.45
CA ASN A 39 -27.67 -12.50 58.54
C ASN A 39 -26.19 -12.45 58.12
N ALA A 40 -25.45 -11.41 58.55
CA ALA A 40 -24.10 -11.16 58.11
C ALA A 40 -23.08 -11.94 58.96
N THR A 41 -22.08 -12.52 58.29
CA THR A 41 -20.92 -13.10 58.98
C THR A 41 -19.91 -12.00 59.30
N LYS A 42 -18.94 -12.29 60.18
CA LYS A 42 -17.79 -11.39 60.42
C LYS A 42 -17.04 -11.03 59.13
N ILE A 43 -16.99 -11.95 58.17
CA ILE A 43 -16.35 -11.72 56.87
C ILE A 43 -17.16 -10.70 56.06
N HIS A 44 -18.48 -10.84 55.98
CA HIS A 44 -19.34 -9.90 55.26
C HIS A 44 -19.24 -8.49 55.86
N ILE A 45 -19.29 -8.37 57.19
CA ILE A 45 -19.13 -7.09 57.89
C ILE A 45 -17.75 -6.47 57.60
N HIS A 46 -16.70 -7.29 57.61
CA HIS A 46 -15.35 -6.82 57.31
C HIS A 46 -15.21 -6.34 55.86
N GLN A 47 -15.68 -7.11 54.88
CA GLN A 47 -15.66 -6.73 53.46
C GLN A 47 -16.41 -5.41 53.21
N PHE A 48 -17.56 -5.25 53.86
CA PHE A 48 -18.37 -4.04 53.75
C PHE A 48 -17.66 -2.82 54.35
N ARG A 49 -17.02 -2.97 55.51
CA ARG A 49 -16.20 -1.91 56.12
C ARG A 49 -14.95 -1.59 55.30
N THR A 50 -14.33 -2.60 54.68
CA THR A 50 -13.20 -2.42 53.77
C THR A 50 -13.60 -1.57 52.58
N GLU A 51 -14.76 -1.83 51.97
CA GLU A 51 -15.28 -1.04 50.85
C GLU A 51 -15.48 0.43 51.25
N ILE A 52 -16.14 0.70 52.38
CA ILE A 52 -16.29 2.06 52.93
C ILE A 52 -14.92 2.72 53.12
N HIS A 53 -14.00 2.03 53.77
CA HIS A 53 -12.69 2.59 54.09
C HIS A 53 -11.89 2.93 52.83
N VAL A 54 -11.82 2.00 51.87
CA VAL A 54 -11.08 2.23 50.63
C VAL A 54 -11.71 3.36 49.83
N LEU A 55 -13.03 3.32 49.61
CA LEU A 55 -13.71 4.37 48.83
C LEU A 55 -13.66 5.75 49.50
N SER A 56 -13.55 5.82 50.84
CA SER A 56 -13.36 7.09 51.55
C SER A 56 -12.00 7.75 51.30
N LEU A 57 -11.00 6.97 50.84
CA LEU A 57 -9.65 7.44 50.56
C LEU A 57 -9.41 7.70 49.06
N MET A 58 -10.21 7.10 48.18
CA MET A 58 -10.02 7.21 46.74
C MET A 58 -10.68 8.48 46.19
N ASP A 59 -9.91 9.26 45.44
CA ASP A 59 -10.40 10.38 44.64
C ASP A 59 -9.95 10.20 43.18
N ASP A 60 -10.76 9.46 42.40
CA ASP A 60 -10.53 9.18 40.99
C ASP A 60 -11.86 9.17 40.23
N PRO A 61 -12.01 9.90 39.11
CA PRO A 61 -13.27 9.97 38.37
C PRO A 61 -13.73 8.63 37.78
N TYR A 62 -12.86 7.61 37.75
CA TYR A 62 -13.14 6.28 37.23
C TYR A 62 -13.29 5.22 38.35
N ILE A 63 -13.43 5.66 39.60
CA ILE A 63 -13.79 4.84 40.76
C ILE A 63 -15.13 5.35 41.31
N PRO A 64 -16.05 4.48 41.77
CA PRO A 64 -17.26 4.93 42.45
C PRO A 64 -16.92 5.81 43.65
N HIS A 65 -17.45 7.03 43.69
CA HIS A 65 -17.33 7.86 44.89
C HIS A 65 -18.33 7.38 45.95
N LEU A 66 -17.86 7.26 47.19
CA LEU A 66 -18.70 7.07 48.37
C LEU A 66 -19.48 8.36 48.64
N ILE A 67 -20.80 8.30 48.51
CA ILE A 67 -21.69 9.46 48.68
C ILE A 67 -22.18 9.54 50.13
N ASP A 68 -22.57 8.41 50.70
CA ASP A 68 -23.14 8.34 52.04
C ASP A 68 -23.01 6.93 52.62
N VAL A 69 -23.07 6.82 53.94
CA VAL A 69 -23.17 5.55 54.68
C VAL A 69 -24.27 5.70 55.71
N ILE A 70 -25.32 4.88 55.58
CA ILE A 70 -26.46 4.87 56.48
C ILE A 70 -26.38 3.63 57.35
N GLU A 71 -26.28 3.82 58.66
CA GLU A 71 -26.34 2.74 59.64
C GLU A 71 -27.68 2.79 60.36
N GLU A 72 -28.44 1.71 60.27
CA GLU A 72 -29.67 1.48 61.00
C GLU A 72 -29.47 0.28 61.96
N ALA A 73 -30.44 0.00 62.84
CA ALA A 73 -30.26 -0.97 63.93
C ALA A 73 -29.91 -2.39 63.46
N ASP A 74 -30.39 -2.81 62.28
CA ASP A 74 -30.23 -4.15 61.73
C ASP A 74 -29.56 -4.19 60.35
N GLN A 75 -29.12 -3.04 59.82
CA GLN A 75 -28.51 -2.97 58.49
C GLN A 75 -27.54 -1.79 58.33
N ILE A 76 -26.58 -1.95 57.43
CA ILE A 76 -25.70 -0.87 56.96
C ILE A 76 -25.86 -0.74 55.46
N MET A 77 -26.06 0.48 54.96
CA MET A 77 -26.23 0.80 53.54
C MET A 77 -25.14 1.75 53.08
N ILE A 78 -24.44 1.38 52.01
CA ILE A 78 -23.52 2.26 51.28
C ILE A 78 -24.28 2.89 50.12
N ILE A 79 -24.14 4.21 49.94
CA ILE A 79 -24.58 4.93 48.75
C ILE A 79 -23.33 5.34 47.97
N GLU A 80 -23.22 4.93 46.71
CA GLU A 80 -22.10 5.28 45.84
C GLU A 80 -22.56 5.71 44.44
N THR A 81 -21.63 6.20 43.64
CA THR A 81 -21.90 6.67 42.29
C THR A 81 -22.47 5.56 41.40
N TRP A 82 -23.61 5.82 40.74
CA TRP A 82 -24.16 4.91 39.74
C TRP A 82 -23.38 5.02 38.42
N ILE A 83 -22.89 3.89 37.90
CA ILE A 83 -22.23 3.80 36.59
C ILE A 83 -23.19 3.16 35.59
N PRO A 84 -23.75 3.91 34.62
CA PRO A 84 -24.69 3.39 33.63
C PRO A 84 -24.01 2.62 32.48
N GLY A 85 -23.05 1.75 32.84
CA GLY A 85 -22.23 0.95 31.93
C GLY A 85 -22.59 -0.54 31.90
N LYS A 86 -21.74 -1.32 31.21
CA LYS A 86 -21.77 -2.79 31.24
C LYS A 86 -20.44 -3.31 31.77
N THR A 87 -20.46 -4.43 32.49
CA THR A 87 -19.22 -5.12 32.88
C THR A 87 -18.49 -5.65 31.65
N TRP A 88 -17.16 -5.74 31.71
CA TRP A 88 -16.35 -6.36 30.65
C TRP A 88 -16.84 -7.78 30.36
N MET A 89 -17.23 -8.52 31.40
CA MET A 89 -17.77 -9.88 31.27
C MET A 89 -19.00 -9.90 30.34
N LYS A 90 -20.01 -9.07 30.62
CA LYS A 90 -21.23 -8.96 29.79
C LYS A 90 -20.91 -8.58 28.35
N MET A 91 -19.97 -7.64 28.16
CA MET A 91 -19.57 -7.25 26.80
C MET A 91 -18.91 -8.41 26.05
N THR A 92 -18.12 -9.24 26.72
CA THR A 92 -17.47 -10.41 26.11
C THR A 92 -18.47 -11.50 25.73
N GLU A 93 -19.51 -11.71 26.54
CA GLU A 93 -20.61 -12.66 26.29
C GLU A 93 -21.48 -12.25 25.10
N GLU A 94 -21.77 -10.96 24.95
CA GLU A 94 -22.61 -10.43 23.89
C GLU A 94 -21.97 -10.51 22.48
N LYS A 95 -20.66 -10.85 22.38
CA LYS A 95 -19.82 -11.14 21.19
C LYS A 95 -19.83 -10.19 19.99
N ARG A 96 -20.83 -9.34 19.79
CA ARG A 96 -21.02 -8.55 18.56
C ARG A 96 -20.08 -7.36 18.43
N GLN A 97 -19.47 -6.87 19.52
CA GLN A 97 -18.70 -5.61 19.51
C GLN A 97 -17.50 -5.54 20.48
N PHE A 98 -17.20 -6.59 21.25
CA PHE A 98 -16.09 -6.52 22.20
C PHE A 98 -14.74 -6.59 21.50
N ARG A 99 -14.11 -5.43 21.35
CA ARG A 99 -12.69 -5.31 21.00
C ARG A 99 -11.97 -4.70 22.19
N LEU A 100 -11.08 -5.48 22.80
CA LEU A 100 -10.25 -4.99 23.89
C LEU A 100 -9.42 -3.79 23.42
N LYS A 101 -9.69 -2.62 24.00
CA LYS A 101 -8.97 -1.39 23.67
C LYS A 101 -7.73 -1.24 24.54
N LYS A 102 -6.61 -0.86 23.93
CA LYS A 102 -5.35 -0.57 24.65
C LYS A 102 -5.57 0.50 25.73
N ARG A 103 -6.39 1.52 25.45
CA ARG A 103 -6.73 2.60 26.36
C ARG A 103 -7.33 2.08 27.67
N TRP A 104 -8.32 1.20 27.59
CA TRP A 104 -8.99 0.60 28.74
C TRP A 104 -8.02 -0.12 29.68
N ILE A 105 -7.01 -0.80 29.13
CA ILE A 105 -6.00 -1.47 29.94
C ILE A 105 -5.07 -0.46 30.63
N LEU A 106 -4.71 0.63 29.94
CA LEU A 106 -3.88 1.68 30.51
C LEU A 106 -4.61 2.44 31.61
N GLU A 107 -5.90 2.71 31.43
CA GLU A 107 -6.78 3.28 32.45
C GLU A 107 -6.91 2.32 33.65
N LEU A 108 -7.17 1.04 33.42
CA LEU A 108 -7.22 0.05 34.51
C LEU A 108 -5.88 -0.06 35.28
N MET A 109 -4.75 -0.07 34.58
CA MET A 109 -3.43 -0.04 35.23
C MET A 109 -3.22 1.23 36.05
N HIS A 110 -3.77 2.36 35.60
CA HIS A 110 -3.71 3.62 36.34
C HIS A 110 -4.54 3.56 37.62
N LEU A 111 -5.77 3.03 37.56
CA LEU A 111 -6.63 2.85 38.73
C LEU A 111 -5.98 1.95 39.78
N LEU A 112 -5.37 0.84 39.34
CA LEU A 112 -4.62 -0.05 40.25
C LEU A 112 -3.37 0.63 40.82
N GLU A 113 -2.63 1.42 40.02
CA GLU A 113 -1.49 2.19 40.52
C GLU A 113 -1.92 3.22 41.57
N ASN A 114 -3.08 3.86 41.38
CA ASN A 114 -3.65 4.81 42.34
C ASN A 114 -4.03 4.11 43.66
N LEU A 115 -4.71 2.96 43.59
CA LEU A 115 -5.02 2.14 44.76
C LEU A 115 -3.76 1.69 45.52
N HIS A 116 -2.73 1.27 44.78
CA HIS A 116 -1.44 0.86 45.37
C HIS A 116 -0.73 2.01 46.07
N ALA A 117 -0.86 3.24 45.55
CA ALA A 117 -0.30 4.43 46.18
C ALA A 117 -0.98 4.75 47.53
N HIS A 118 -2.25 4.39 47.69
CA HIS A 118 -3.00 4.49 48.95
C HIS A 118 -2.73 3.30 49.90
N GLY A 119 -1.84 2.38 49.55
CA GLY A 119 -1.42 1.29 50.41
C GLY A 119 -2.30 0.04 50.36
N PHE A 120 -3.23 -0.04 49.40
CA PHE A 120 -4.13 -1.18 49.22
C PHE A 120 -3.81 -1.99 47.96
N LEU A 121 -4.15 -3.28 48.00
CA LEU A 121 -4.19 -4.21 46.87
C LEU A 121 -5.65 -4.50 46.56
N TYR A 122 -5.99 -4.67 45.28
CA TYR A 122 -7.34 -4.98 44.85
C TYR A 122 -7.69 -6.47 45.04
N VAL A 123 -6.77 -7.36 44.67
CA VAL A 123 -6.76 -8.83 44.90
C VAL A 123 -7.87 -9.64 44.21
N ASP A 124 -9.03 -9.06 43.89
CA ASP A 124 -10.13 -9.75 43.20
C ASP A 124 -10.37 -9.29 41.76
N LEU A 125 -9.30 -8.92 41.03
CA LEU A 125 -9.43 -8.36 39.68
C LEU A 125 -9.99 -9.39 38.69
N LYS A 126 -11.17 -9.13 38.14
CA LYS A 126 -11.90 -9.98 37.18
C LYS A 126 -12.79 -9.15 36.25
N LEU A 127 -13.30 -9.77 35.18
CA LEU A 127 -14.08 -9.09 34.14
C LEU A 127 -15.43 -8.55 34.66
N GLU A 128 -15.95 -9.13 35.73
CA GLU A 128 -17.19 -8.73 36.40
C GLU A 128 -17.02 -7.41 37.14
N ASN A 129 -15.82 -7.10 37.61
CA ASN A 129 -15.54 -5.92 38.44
C ASN A 129 -14.94 -4.75 37.65
N VAL A 130 -14.90 -4.85 36.31
CA VAL A 130 -14.52 -3.74 35.44
C VAL A 130 -15.72 -3.36 34.59
N MET A 131 -16.26 -2.16 34.78
CA MET A 131 -17.35 -1.61 33.97
C MET A 131 -16.80 -0.75 32.84
N VAL A 132 -17.52 -0.70 31.71
CA VAL A 132 -17.29 0.27 30.63
C VAL A 132 -18.50 1.18 30.51
N TYR A 133 -18.25 2.48 30.55
CA TYR A 133 -19.24 3.51 30.25
C TYR A 133 -18.57 4.63 29.46
N GLN A 134 -19.22 5.12 28.39
CA GLN A 134 -18.71 6.20 27.53
C GLN A 134 -17.25 6.02 27.05
N ASP A 135 -16.86 4.77 26.75
CA ASP A 135 -15.49 4.40 26.34
C ASP A 135 -14.39 4.53 27.41
N HIS A 136 -14.78 4.66 28.67
CA HIS A 136 -13.90 4.65 29.84
C HIS A 136 -14.15 3.41 30.69
N VAL A 137 -13.10 2.94 31.37
CA VAL A 137 -13.23 1.85 32.34
C VAL A 137 -13.40 2.37 33.74
N PHE A 138 -14.23 1.68 34.50
CA PHE A 138 -14.45 1.93 35.91
C PHE A 138 -14.14 0.66 36.69
N LEU A 139 -13.33 0.77 37.74
CA LEU A 139 -13.08 -0.34 38.66
C LEU A 139 -14.10 -0.25 39.79
N ILE A 140 -14.84 -1.34 40.05
CA ILE A 140 -15.92 -1.38 41.05
C ILE A 140 -15.66 -2.45 42.10
N ASP A 141 -16.50 -2.52 43.13
CA ASP A 141 -16.51 -3.58 44.16
C ASP A 141 -15.17 -3.71 44.92
N PHE A 142 -14.93 -2.79 45.86
CA PHE A 142 -13.67 -2.70 46.62
C PHE A 142 -13.65 -3.55 47.90
N ASN A 143 -14.67 -4.39 48.08
CA ASN A 143 -14.92 -5.15 49.29
C ASN A 143 -13.81 -6.16 49.66
N ALA A 144 -13.00 -6.59 48.68
CA ALA A 144 -11.96 -7.60 48.81
C ALA A 144 -10.55 -7.01 48.97
N CYS A 145 -10.43 -5.67 49.01
CA CYS A 145 -9.14 -5.00 49.08
C CYS A 145 -8.39 -5.35 50.35
N LEU A 146 -7.06 -5.36 50.27
CA LEU A 146 -6.18 -5.69 51.39
C LEU A 146 -5.07 -4.66 51.53
N PRO A 147 -4.65 -4.29 52.75
CA PRO A 147 -3.41 -3.57 52.94
C PRO A 147 -2.23 -4.34 52.31
N ILE A 148 -1.32 -3.62 51.66
CA ILE A 148 -0.09 -4.19 51.11
C ILE A 148 0.70 -4.89 52.22
N GLY A 149 1.12 -6.13 51.97
CA GLY A 149 1.82 -6.96 52.96
C GLY A 149 0.92 -7.86 53.79
N SER A 150 -0.41 -7.82 53.60
CA SER A 150 -1.35 -8.73 54.26
C SER A 150 -1.12 -10.20 53.86
N VAL A 151 -1.33 -11.11 54.82
CA VAL A 151 -1.23 -12.57 54.64
C VAL A 151 -2.61 -13.21 54.45
N GLN A 152 -3.70 -12.44 54.60
CA GLN A 152 -5.07 -12.96 54.59
C GLN A 152 -5.44 -13.53 53.21
N VAL A 153 -5.92 -14.78 53.17
CA VAL A 153 -6.25 -15.50 51.93
C VAL A 153 -7.75 -15.44 51.61
N TYR A 154 -8.61 -15.36 52.62
CA TYR A 154 -10.05 -15.64 52.50
C TYR A 154 -10.89 -14.58 51.76
N MET A 155 -10.31 -13.44 51.37
CA MET A 155 -11.08 -12.32 50.79
C MET A 155 -11.14 -12.30 49.26
N SER A 156 -10.35 -13.11 48.55
CA SER A 156 -10.38 -13.18 47.08
C SER A 156 -11.30 -14.28 46.57
N SER A 157 -11.94 -14.06 45.41
CA SER A 157 -12.72 -15.10 44.75
C SER A 157 -11.85 -16.34 44.45
N PRO A 158 -12.38 -17.58 44.53
CA PRO A 158 -11.61 -18.80 44.27
C PRO A 158 -10.94 -18.82 42.90
N SER A 159 -11.58 -18.25 41.89
CA SER A 159 -11.07 -18.13 40.52
C SER A 159 -9.83 -17.25 40.37
N ASN A 160 -9.58 -16.36 41.32
CA ASN A 160 -8.49 -15.37 41.31
C ASN A 160 -7.34 -15.73 42.26
N GLN A 161 -7.32 -16.94 42.81
CA GLN A 161 -6.25 -17.35 43.73
C GLN A 161 -4.89 -17.36 43.02
N THR A 162 -4.00 -16.49 43.49
CA THR A 162 -2.62 -16.46 43.04
C THR A 162 -1.80 -17.63 43.62
N PRO A 163 -0.71 -18.07 42.96
CA PRO A 163 0.13 -19.15 43.46
C PRO A 163 0.66 -18.92 44.88
N GLU A 164 0.95 -17.67 45.24
CA GLU A 164 1.42 -17.29 46.57
C GLU A 164 0.33 -17.35 47.65
N SER A 165 -0.95 -17.15 47.27
CA SER A 165 -2.11 -17.29 48.16
C SER A 165 -2.22 -18.70 48.75
N LEU A 166 -1.74 -19.73 48.02
CA LEU A 166 -1.71 -21.11 48.49
C LEU A 166 -0.63 -21.38 49.55
N THR A 167 0.33 -20.47 49.69
CA THR A 167 1.53 -20.66 50.54
C THR A 167 1.57 -19.71 51.75
N GLN A 168 0.47 -19.02 52.06
CA GLN A 168 0.37 -18.04 53.16
C GLN A 168 1.51 -16.99 53.14
N LYS A 169 1.95 -16.60 51.95
CA LYS A 169 2.95 -15.53 51.78
C LYS A 169 2.27 -14.17 51.79
N ARG A 170 3.02 -13.14 52.16
CA ARG A 170 2.58 -11.73 52.09
C ARG A 170 2.20 -11.40 50.65
N LYS A 171 1.03 -10.78 50.48
CA LYS A 171 0.57 -10.25 49.19
C LYS A 171 1.24 -8.90 48.94
N GLU A 172 1.70 -8.72 47.71
CA GLU A 172 2.35 -7.49 47.25
C GLU A 172 1.68 -7.02 45.94
N VAL A 173 2.11 -5.88 45.42
CA VAL A 173 1.64 -5.33 44.12
C VAL A 173 1.72 -6.36 42.98
N SER A 174 2.66 -7.30 43.05
CA SER A 174 2.79 -8.40 42.09
C SER A 174 1.59 -9.37 42.05
N THR A 175 0.73 -9.37 43.07
CA THR A 175 -0.50 -10.17 43.16
C THR A 175 -1.55 -9.61 42.21
N ASP A 176 -1.78 -8.29 42.21
CA ASP A 176 -2.71 -7.65 41.26
C ASP A 176 -2.19 -7.70 39.82
N ILE A 177 -0.86 -7.59 39.64
CA ILE A 177 -0.21 -7.75 38.33
C ILE A 177 -0.45 -9.16 37.78
N TYR A 178 -0.45 -10.18 38.63
CA TYR A 178 -0.78 -11.54 38.21
C TYR A 178 -2.23 -11.65 37.76
N ALA A 179 -3.18 -11.14 38.56
CA ALA A 179 -4.60 -11.15 38.21
C ALA A 179 -4.87 -10.41 36.88
N LEU A 180 -4.24 -9.24 36.68
CA LEU A 180 -4.29 -8.49 35.42
C LEU A 180 -3.74 -9.30 34.25
N GLY A 181 -2.62 -10.00 34.44
CA GLY A 181 -2.03 -10.89 33.45
C GLY A 181 -2.96 -12.05 33.07
N VAL A 182 -3.58 -12.69 34.06
CA VAL A 182 -4.56 -13.78 33.85
C VAL A 182 -5.77 -13.27 33.09
N MET A 183 -6.34 -12.14 33.53
CA MET A 183 -7.52 -11.52 32.91
C MET A 183 -7.26 -11.14 31.45
N LEU A 184 -6.07 -10.62 31.11
CA LEU A 184 -5.76 -10.14 29.75
C LEU A 184 -5.28 -11.23 28.79
N LYS A 185 -4.71 -12.32 29.30
CA LYS A 185 -4.09 -13.38 28.50
C LYS A 185 -5.00 -13.94 27.38
N PRO A 186 -6.31 -14.19 27.58
CA PRO A 186 -7.19 -14.70 26.53
C PRO A 186 -7.33 -13.75 25.32
N PHE A 187 -7.18 -12.44 25.53
CA PHE A 187 -7.38 -11.43 24.49
C PHE A 187 -6.12 -11.17 23.66
N TYR A 188 -4.93 -11.52 24.15
CA TYR A 188 -3.66 -11.26 23.47
C TYR A 188 -3.07 -12.52 22.82
N LYS A 189 -3.43 -12.73 21.55
CA LYS A 189 -2.86 -13.82 20.72
C LYS A 189 -1.47 -13.49 20.16
N LEU A 190 -1.17 -12.21 19.93
CA LEU A 190 0.10 -11.74 19.34
C LEU A 190 1.29 -11.88 20.32
N PRO A 191 2.52 -12.13 19.81
CA PRO A 191 3.65 -12.57 20.61
C PRO A 191 4.08 -11.56 21.69
N LEU A 192 4.16 -10.27 21.38
CA LEU A 192 4.70 -9.28 22.33
C LEU A 192 3.80 -9.06 23.56
N TYR A 193 2.49 -8.88 23.36
CA TYR A 193 1.55 -8.76 24.49
C TYR A 193 1.33 -10.10 25.20
N ARG A 194 1.44 -11.23 24.49
CA ARG A 194 1.40 -12.56 25.11
C ARG A 194 2.61 -12.78 26.03
N LEU A 195 3.81 -12.39 25.62
CA LEU A 195 5.02 -12.43 26.46
C LEU A 195 4.88 -11.54 27.69
N TRP A 196 4.29 -10.35 27.52
CA TRP A 196 3.96 -9.47 28.65
C TRP A 196 3.01 -10.15 29.65
N CYS A 197 1.94 -10.78 29.17
CA CYS A 197 1.01 -11.53 30.03
C CYS A 197 1.73 -12.71 30.72
N LEU A 198 2.57 -13.46 30.00
CA LEU A 198 3.35 -14.57 30.57
C LEU A 198 4.31 -14.11 31.68
N LYS A 199 4.91 -12.91 31.55
CA LYS A 199 5.73 -12.32 32.61
C LYS A 199 4.90 -11.96 33.84
N CYS A 200 3.69 -11.44 33.64
CA CYS A 200 2.74 -11.17 34.73
C CYS A 200 2.30 -12.45 35.44
N THR A 201 2.06 -13.54 34.69
CA THR A 201 1.53 -14.81 35.24
C THR A 201 2.61 -15.80 35.69
N ARG A 202 3.84 -15.37 35.98
CA ARG A 202 4.89 -16.27 36.47
C ARG A 202 4.53 -16.81 37.86
N LYS A 203 4.79 -18.10 38.12
CA LYS A 203 4.50 -18.73 39.42
C LYS A 203 5.24 -18.04 40.57
N ASP A 204 6.52 -17.73 40.36
CA ASP A 204 7.34 -16.99 41.31
C ASP A 204 7.04 -15.48 41.21
N ALA A 205 6.49 -14.90 42.28
CA ALA A 205 6.14 -13.49 42.37
C ALA A 205 7.34 -12.56 42.13
N LYS A 206 8.55 -12.96 42.56
CA LYS A 206 9.78 -12.16 42.36
C LYS A 206 10.17 -12.00 40.89
N LYS A 207 9.67 -12.90 40.02
CA LYS A 207 9.94 -12.87 38.58
C LYS A 207 8.91 -12.05 37.79
N ARG A 208 7.85 -11.56 38.43
CA ARG A 208 6.83 -10.67 37.84
C ARG A 208 7.34 -9.22 37.82
N PHE A 209 6.54 -8.28 37.33
CA PHE A 209 6.83 -6.86 37.48
C PHE A 209 6.67 -6.46 38.96
N ARG A 210 7.64 -5.69 39.49
CA ARG A 210 7.63 -5.26 40.90
C ARG A 210 6.58 -4.19 41.19
N THR A 211 6.28 -3.33 40.21
CA THR A 211 5.31 -2.24 40.34
C THR A 211 4.39 -2.19 39.12
N MET A 212 3.18 -1.65 39.31
CA MET A 212 2.23 -1.47 38.20
C MET A 212 2.77 -0.50 37.15
N ARG A 213 3.51 0.54 37.57
CA ARG A 213 4.22 1.48 36.69
C ARG A 213 5.19 0.78 35.73
N LEU A 214 5.98 -0.17 36.24
CA LEU A 214 6.89 -0.95 35.40
C LEU A 214 6.12 -1.83 34.41
N ALA A 215 5.05 -2.47 34.87
CA ALA A 215 4.18 -3.27 34.01
C ALA A 215 3.60 -2.43 32.85
N ARG A 216 3.11 -1.21 33.15
CA ARG A 216 2.61 -0.22 32.19
C ARG A 216 3.68 0.21 31.19
N PHE A 217 4.90 0.51 31.64
CA PHE A 217 6.01 0.87 30.76
C PHE A 217 6.31 -0.22 29.72
N TYR A 218 6.48 -1.47 30.16
CA TYR A 218 6.75 -2.58 29.24
C TYR A 218 5.56 -2.91 28.33
N PHE A 219 4.32 -2.67 28.78
CA PHE A 219 3.13 -2.81 27.96
C PHE A 219 3.11 -1.78 26.82
N LEU A 220 3.48 -0.53 27.11
CA LEU A 220 3.63 0.51 26.09
C LEU A 220 4.76 0.19 25.12
N LEU A 221 5.92 -0.22 25.63
CA LEU A 221 7.09 -0.61 24.84
C LEU A 221 6.78 -1.75 23.86
N ALA A 222 6.07 -2.79 24.30
CA ALA A 222 5.59 -3.86 23.42
C ALA A 222 4.75 -3.32 22.26
N GLY A 223 3.93 -2.30 22.52
CA GLY A 223 3.16 -1.60 21.49
C GLY A 223 4.03 -0.83 20.50
N HIS A 224 5.09 -0.16 20.95
CA HIS A 224 6.02 0.57 20.08
C HIS A 224 6.86 -0.39 19.23
N ILE A 225 7.41 -1.45 19.82
CA ILE A 225 8.15 -2.49 19.10
C ILE A 225 7.27 -3.10 18.00
N ARG A 226 6.00 -3.42 18.31
CA ARG A 226 5.06 -3.93 17.31
C ARG A 226 4.90 -2.98 16.13
N LYS A 227 4.73 -1.68 16.38
CA LYS A 227 4.62 -0.66 15.33
C LYS A 227 5.90 -0.58 14.50
N GLY A 228 7.06 -0.61 15.14
CA GLY A 228 8.38 -0.60 14.49
C GLY A 228 8.58 -1.82 13.58
N VAL A 229 8.24 -3.02 14.04
CA VAL A 229 8.30 -4.25 13.23
C VAL A 229 7.35 -4.16 12.03
N CYS A 230 6.11 -3.68 12.22
CA CYS A 230 5.18 -3.50 11.10
C CYS A 230 5.71 -2.49 10.07
N LEU A 231 6.31 -1.38 10.53
CA LEU A 231 6.92 -0.38 9.65
C LEU A 231 8.12 -0.96 8.89
N LEU A 232 8.99 -1.72 9.57
CA LEU A 232 10.13 -2.39 8.94
C LEU A 232 9.66 -3.39 7.88
N LEU A 233 8.66 -4.22 8.18
CA LEU A 233 8.08 -5.15 7.20
C LEU A 233 7.45 -4.41 6.02
N PHE A 234 6.79 -3.28 6.25
CA PHE A 234 6.27 -2.43 5.18
C PHE A 234 7.39 -1.89 4.29
N ILE A 235 8.45 -1.32 4.88
CA ILE A 235 9.63 -0.83 4.14
C ILE A 235 10.28 -1.97 3.34
N LEU A 236 10.49 -3.13 3.96
CA LEU A 236 11.03 -4.31 3.29
C LEU A 236 10.10 -4.76 2.15
N SER A 237 8.79 -4.74 2.32
CA SER A 237 7.85 -5.12 1.26
C SER A 237 7.95 -4.18 0.05
N VAL A 238 8.10 -2.87 0.26
CA VAL A 238 8.34 -1.90 -0.81
C VAL A 238 9.71 -2.11 -1.45
N PHE A 239 10.74 -2.38 -0.66
CA PHE A 239 12.08 -2.66 -1.16
C PHE A 239 12.13 -3.93 -2.02
N PHE A 240 11.53 -5.04 -1.55
CA PHE A 240 11.45 -6.29 -2.31
C PHE A 240 10.54 -6.18 -3.52
N TYR A 241 9.43 -5.42 -3.44
CA TYR A 241 8.61 -5.10 -4.61
C TYR A 241 9.46 -4.37 -5.66
N ASN A 242 10.23 -3.35 -5.27
CA ASN A 242 11.12 -2.70 -6.20
C ASN A 242 12.16 -3.68 -6.75
N ILE A 243 12.83 -4.52 -5.95
CA ILE A 243 13.80 -5.49 -6.50
C ILE A 243 13.17 -6.48 -7.48
N LEU A 244 12.00 -7.04 -7.14
CA LEU A 244 11.33 -8.06 -7.95
C LEU A 244 10.74 -7.49 -9.24
N PHE A 245 10.30 -6.23 -9.22
CA PHE A 245 9.62 -5.59 -10.35
C PHE A 245 10.48 -4.52 -11.08
N PHE A 246 11.65 -4.15 -10.54
CA PHE A 246 12.76 -3.46 -11.26
C PHE A 246 13.76 -4.46 -11.85
N GLN A 247 13.34 -5.68 -12.18
CA GLN A 247 14.16 -6.52 -13.04
C GLN A 247 14.14 -5.94 -14.47
N SER A 248 15.34 -5.63 -14.94
CA SER A 248 15.70 -5.30 -16.33
C SER A 248 14.97 -6.15 -17.35
N VAL A 249 14.62 -5.53 -18.49
CA VAL A 249 14.00 -6.18 -19.65
C VAL A 249 14.73 -7.49 -19.97
N PRO A 250 14.08 -8.66 -19.91
CA PRO A 250 14.71 -9.92 -20.28
C PRO A 250 15.05 -9.90 -21.78
N PRO A 251 16.18 -10.52 -22.20
CA PRO A 251 16.55 -10.65 -23.61
C PRO A 251 15.44 -11.25 -24.48
N ASP A 252 14.61 -12.10 -23.88
CA ASP A 252 13.49 -12.79 -24.52
C ASP A 252 12.35 -11.85 -24.94
N LEU A 253 12.27 -10.63 -24.38
CA LEU A 253 11.29 -9.64 -24.83
C LEU A 253 11.57 -9.18 -26.26
N ILE A 254 12.84 -9.17 -26.71
CA ILE A 254 13.20 -8.87 -28.10
C ILE A 254 12.74 -10.01 -29.01
N HIS A 255 12.86 -11.26 -28.57
CA HIS A 255 12.39 -12.43 -29.29
C HIS A 255 10.85 -12.48 -29.38
N ASP A 256 10.14 -12.17 -28.29
CA ASP A 256 8.67 -12.05 -28.29
C ASP A 256 8.20 -10.86 -29.16
N TYR A 257 9.00 -9.79 -29.24
CA TYR A 257 8.75 -8.64 -30.11
C TYR A 257 8.95 -8.99 -31.59
N GLN A 258 10.02 -9.71 -31.94
CA GLN A 258 10.28 -10.21 -33.30
C GLN A 258 9.15 -11.13 -33.78
N LEU A 259 8.60 -11.99 -32.92
CA LEU A 259 7.46 -12.85 -33.21
C LEU A 259 6.15 -12.08 -33.46
N GLN A 260 5.91 -10.98 -32.73
CA GLN A 260 4.74 -10.12 -32.95
C GLN A 260 4.88 -9.19 -34.17
N HIS A 261 6.10 -8.75 -34.49
CA HIS A 261 6.35 -7.84 -35.62
C HIS A 261 6.15 -8.51 -36.99
N HIS A 262 6.32 -9.83 -37.08
CA HIS A 262 6.06 -10.59 -38.30
C HIS A 262 4.58 -10.85 -38.58
N GLN A 263 3.64 -10.42 -37.71
CA GLN A 263 2.23 -10.79 -37.87
C GLN A 263 1.19 -9.67 -37.95
N ILE A 264 1.43 -8.38 -37.62
CA ILE A 264 0.28 -7.48 -37.40
C ILE A 264 0.46 -6.00 -37.84
N GLN A 265 -0.58 -5.55 -38.56
CA GLN A 265 -0.88 -4.24 -39.14
C GLN A 265 -0.97 -3.06 -38.13
N GLY A 266 -0.39 -1.92 -38.53
CA GLY A 266 -0.92 -0.54 -38.39
C GLY A 266 -1.10 0.13 -37.02
N GLY A 267 -1.39 -0.60 -35.94
CA GLY A 267 -1.80 0.01 -34.67
C GLY A 267 -0.71 0.19 -33.60
N ILE A 268 0.47 -0.41 -33.78
CA ILE A 268 1.52 -0.48 -32.74
C ILE A 268 2.62 0.59 -32.94
N GLN A 269 2.78 1.17 -34.13
CA GLN A 269 3.84 2.16 -34.45
C GLN A 269 3.89 3.34 -33.47
N GLU A 270 2.75 3.94 -33.13
CA GLU A 270 2.68 5.09 -32.20
C GLU A 270 3.05 4.69 -30.74
N LYS A 271 2.77 3.44 -30.36
CA LYS A 271 3.07 2.88 -29.05
C LYS A 271 4.55 2.51 -28.93
N THR A 272 5.15 2.01 -30.01
CA THR A 272 6.57 1.66 -30.12
C THR A 272 7.47 2.88 -30.02
N GLN A 273 7.11 3.97 -30.70
CA GLN A 273 7.85 5.24 -30.62
C GLN A 273 7.86 5.79 -29.19
N ARG A 274 6.72 5.74 -28.50
CA ARG A 274 6.62 6.15 -27.10
C ARG A 274 7.49 5.30 -26.18
N LEU A 275 7.45 3.97 -26.35
CA LEU A 275 8.26 3.02 -25.59
C LEU A 275 9.77 3.23 -25.79
N LEU A 276 10.23 3.43 -27.04
CA LEU A 276 11.64 3.67 -27.34
C LEU A 276 12.15 4.96 -26.69
N SER A 277 11.36 6.04 -26.77
CA SER A 277 11.68 7.31 -26.13
C SER A 277 11.73 7.19 -24.59
N GLU A 278 10.80 6.47 -23.98
CA GLU A 278 10.78 6.21 -22.54
C GLU A 278 11.99 5.36 -22.10
N TRP A 279 12.42 4.41 -22.92
CA TRP A 279 13.56 3.55 -22.62
C TRP A 279 14.88 4.32 -22.66
N ILE A 280 15.05 5.24 -23.60
CA ILE A 280 16.26 6.06 -23.72
C ILE A 280 16.30 7.14 -22.62
N VAL A 281 15.20 7.88 -22.42
CA VAL A 281 15.13 8.95 -21.40
C VAL A 281 15.33 8.41 -19.98
N GLN A 282 14.86 7.19 -19.71
CA GLN A 282 15.01 6.55 -18.39
C GLN A 282 16.26 5.68 -18.28
N ASN A 283 17.19 5.76 -19.26
CA ASN A 283 18.46 5.04 -19.28
C ASN A 283 18.30 3.50 -19.17
N ARG A 284 17.20 2.97 -19.72
CA ARG A 284 16.84 1.55 -19.68
C ARG A 284 17.43 0.75 -20.85
N LEU A 285 17.82 1.41 -21.94
CA LEU A 285 18.51 0.77 -23.07
C LEU A 285 20.01 0.66 -22.78
N ARG A 286 20.43 -0.54 -22.37
CA ARG A 286 21.82 -0.88 -22.08
C ARG A 286 22.68 -0.92 -23.34
N LYS A 287 23.91 -0.40 -23.28
CA LYS A 287 24.83 -0.34 -24.42
C LYS A 287 25.19 -1.73 -24.96
N GLU A 288 25.22 -2.75 -24.11
CA GLU A 288 25.53 -4.13 -24.50
C GLU A 288 24.50 -4.71 -25.49
N VAL A 289 23.26 -4.22 -25.47
CA VAL A 289 22.21 -4.64 -26.41
C VAL A 289 22.51 -4.16 -27.83
N LEU A 290 23.13 -2.99 -27.96
CA LEU A 290 23.54 -2.37 -29.23
C LEU A 290 24.82 -2.99 -29.82
N SER A 291 25.47 -3.89 -29.08
CA SER A 291 26.59 -4.69 -29.58
C SER A 291 26.16 -5.89 -30.43
N ASN A 292 24.85 -6.19 -30.49
CA ASN A 292 24.29 -7.16 -31.43
C ASN A 292 23.82 -6.42 -32.68
N GLU A 293 24.23 -6.91 -33.85
CA GLU A 293 23.93 -6.33 -35.17
C GLU A 293 22.43 -6.24 -35.47
N GLU A 294 21.66 -7.29 -35.21
CA GLU A 294 20.22 -7.32 -35.48
C GLU A 294 19.47 -6.31 -34.59
N ASN A 295 19.84 -6.24 -33.31
CA ASN A 295 19.27 -5.27 -32.38
C ASN A 295 19.64 -3.84 -32.77
N ALA A 296 20.90 -3.61 -33.15
CA ALA A 296 21.37 -2.30 -33.57
C ALA A 296 20.66 -1.82 -34.84
N SER A 297 20.49 -2.68 -35.85
CA SER A 297 19.74 -2.37 -37.08
C SER A 297 18.31 -2.01 -36.76
N PHE A 298 17.63 -2.86 -35.98
CA PHE A 298 16.24 -2.64 -35.59
C PHE A 298 16.05 -1.31 -34.85
N PHE A 299 16.83 -1.05 -33.80
CA PHE A 299 16.68 0.19 -33.04
C PHE A 299 17.01 1.43 -33.88
N LEU A 300 18.01 1.34 -34.76
CA LEU A 300 18.37 2.42 -35.66
C LEU A 300 17.25 2.70 -36.67
N GLU A 301 16.67 1.68 -37.29
CA GLU A 301 15.53 1.80 -38.20
C GLU A 301 14.30 2.43 -37.53
N GLN A 302 13.96 1.95 -36.32
CA GLN A 302 12.86 2.54 -35.55
C GLN A 302 13.13 4.00 -35.16
N SER A 303 14.38 4.34 -34.88
CA SER A 303 14.75 5.73 -34.60
C SER A 303 14.64 6.63 -35.82
N ILE A 304 15.07 6.14 -36.99
CA ILE A 304 14.96 6.84 -38.27
C ILE A 304 13.48 7.10 -38.57
N PHE A 305 12.63 6.09 -38.38
CA PHE A 305 11.18 6.24 -38.54
C PHE A 305 10.58 7.26 -37.57
N SER A 306 11.03 7.29 -36.31
CA SER A 306 10.55 8.27 -35.33
C SER A 306 10.93 9.72 -35.63
N ARG A 307 11.93 9.95 -36.51
CA ARG A 307 12.55 11.25 -36.81
C ARG A 307 13.05 12.03 -35.61
N SER A 308 13.20 11.37 -34.47
CA SER A 308 13.69 12.02 -33.26
C SER A 308 15.20 12.16 -33.33
N GLN A 309 15.66 13.37 -33.66
CA GLN A 309 17.09 13.70 -33.72
C GLN A 309 17.85 13.26 -32.46
N SER A 310 17.23 13.37 -31.29
CA SER A 310 17.85 12.97 -30.02
C SER A 310 18.02 11.45 -29.88
N ILE A 311 17.04 10.66 -30.33
CA ILE A 311 17.09 9.19 -30.32
C ILE A 311 18.12 8.69 -31.34
N VAL A 312 18.09 9.24 -32.55
CA VAL A 312 19.02 8.88 -33.62
C VAL A 312 20.47 9.21 -33.23
N SER A 313 20.71 10.40 -32.66
CA SER A 313 22.05 10.79 -32.17
C SER A 313 22.54 9.85 -31.07
N TYR A 314 21.67 9.53 -30.10
CA TYR A 314 22.02 8.59 -29.03
C TYR A 314 22.41 7.21 -29.57
N LEU A 315 21.68 6.68 -30.56
CA LEU A 315 22.01 5.38 -31.15
C LEU A 315 23.30 5.44 -31.98
N LEU A 316 23.51 6.48 -32.77
CA LEU A 316 24.77 6.67 -33.51
C LEU A 316 26.00 6.74 -32.59
N GLU A 317 25.88 7.37 -31.42
CA GLU A 317 26.97 7.44 -30.44
C GLU A 317 27.25 6.12 -29.72
N ASN A 318 26.26 5.22 -29.63
CA ASN A 318 26.34 4.02 -28.80
C ASN A 318 26.39 2.70 -29.60
N ILE A 319 26.08 2.70 -30.90
CA ILE A 319 26.29 1.55 -31.78
C ILE A 319 27.77 1.49 -32.18
N PRO A 320 28.49 0.37 -31.98
CA PRO A 320 29.89 0.24 -32.35
C PRO A 320 30.16 0.48 -33.85
N GLU A 321 31.24 1.18 -34.20
CA GLU A 321 31.61 1.46 -35.61
C GLU A 321 31.72 0.19 -36.49
N SER A 322 32.11 -0.94 -35.90
CA SER A 322 32.20 -2.23 -36.59
C SER A 322 30.84 -2.74 -37.08
N ILE A 323 29.76 -2.37 -36.38
CA ILE A 323 28.37 -2.70 -36.74
C ILE A 323 27.81 -1.63 -37.67
N GLN A 324 28.11 -0.35 -37.42
CA GLN A 324 27.70 0.75 -38.30
C GLN A 324 28.14 0.52 -39.76
N LYS A 325 29.36 0.04 -39.98
CA LYS A 325 29.89 -0.27 -41.33
C LYS A 325 29.09 -1.33 -42.09
N LYS A 326 28.30 -2.17 -41.40
CA LYS A 326 27.47 -3.21 -42.01
C LYS A 326 26.08 -2.72 -42.40
N MET A 327 25.68 -1.54 -41.92
CA MET A 327 24.36 -0.93 -42.16
C MET A 327 24.54 0.45 -42.84
N PRO A 328 25.22 0.51 -44.00
CA PRO A 328 25.65 1.77 -44.60
C PRO A 328 24.46 2.67 -44.95
N LEU A 329 23.32 2.09 -45.35
CA LEU A 329 22.12 2.83 -45.69
C LEU A 329 21.46 3.45 -44.45
N GLN A 330 21.25 2.68 -43.39
CA GLN A 330 20.65 3.15 -42.15
C GLN A 330 21.52 4.23 -41.47
N ILE A 331 22.84 4.03 -41.45
CA ILE A 331 23.78 5.01 -40.88
C ILE A 331 23.77 6.31 -41.68
N GLN A 332 23.71 6.21 -43.01
CA GLN A 332 23.60 7.39 -43.85
C GLN A 332 22.31 8.16 -43.52
N LEU A 333 21.14 7.50 -43.54
CA LEU A 333 19.86 8.12 -43.18
C LEU A 333 19.87 8.74 -41.78
N ALA A 334 20.50 8.08 -40.81
CA ALA A 334 20.65 8.58 -39.45
C ALA A 334 21.51 9.86 -39.35
N HIS A 335 22.62 9.93 -40.10
CA HIS A 335 23.43 11.15 -40.17
C HIS A 335 22.68 12.33 -40.79
N TRP A 336 21.79 12.07 -41.76
CA TRP A 336 20.93 13.10 -42.36
C TRP A 336 19.92 13.66 -41.36
N ILE A 337 19.23 12.81 -40.60
CA ILE A 337 18.28 13.24 -39.57
C ILE A 337 18.97 14.08 -38.48
N THR A 338 20.25 13.81 -38.20
CA THR A 338 21.00 14.47 -37.12
C THR A 338 21.67 15.79 -37.49
N GLN A 339 21.50 16.26 -38.74
CA GLN A 339 22.07 17.52 -39.26
C GLN A 339 23.60 17.62 -39.17
N GLN A 340 24.33 16.51 -39.29
CA GLN A 340 25.76 16.62 -39.62
C GLN A 340 25.87 16.82 -41.13
N GLU A 341 25.70 18.06 -41.63
CA GLU A 341 25.70 18.37 -43.07
C GLU A 341 26.89 17.72 -43.82
N PRO A 342 26.68 16.66 -44.63
CA PRO A 342 27.54 16.48 -45.79
C PRO A 342 26.98 17.42 -46.85
N GLY A 343 27.79 18.35 -47.38
CA GLY A 343 27.37 19.19 -48.51
C GLY A 343 26.71 18.33 -49.60
N TYR A 344 25.71 18.89 -50.30
CA TYR A 344 24.96 18.19 -51.37
C TYR A 344 25.92 17.43 -52.29
N ASP A 345 25.94 16.10 -52.14
CA ASP A 345 26.74 15.20 -52.96
C ASP A 345 25.78 14.26 -53.70
N ALA A 346 25.57 14.54 -54.99
CA ALA A 346 24.73 13.73 -55.85
C ALA A 346 25.16 12.25 -55.89
N SER A 347 26.45 11.96 -55.66
CA SER A 347 26.97 10.60 -55.63
C SER A 347 26.51 9.81 -54.40
N LEU A 348 26.22 10.49 -53.29
CA LEU A 348 25.66 9.87 -52.08
C LEU A 348 24.21 9.42 -52.30
N TRP A 349 23.38 10.22 -52.97
CA TRP A 349 22.00 9.88 -53.28
C TRP A 349 21.91 8.66 -54.21
N ILE A 350 22.76 8.62 -55.23
CA ILE A 350 22.81 7.49 -56.17
C ILE A 350 23.17 6.20 -55.42
N ARG A 351 24.18 6.23 -54.54
CA ARG A 351 24.58 5.05 -53.75
C ARG A 351 23.47 4.58 -52.81
N SER A 352 22.76 5.50 -52.16
CA SER A 352 21.64 5.13 -51.27
C SER A 352 20.50 4.48 -52.05
N LEU A 353 20.13 5.07 -53.18
CA LEU A 353 19.08 4.51 -54.03
C LEU A 353 19.51 3.15 -54.62
N GLN A 354 20.79 2.94 -54.94
CA GLN A 354 21.30 1.64 -55.39
C GLN A 354 21.19 0.59 -54.28
N ALA A 355 21.59 0.95 -53.05
CA ALA A 355 21.44 0.06 -51.90
C ALA A 355 19.97 -0.30 -51.63
N ILE A 356 19.06 0.68 -51.74
CA ILE A 356 17.62 0.45 -51.62
C ILE A 356 17.11 -0.45 -52.75
N GLN A 357 17.60 -0.26 -53.98
CA GLN A 357 17.22 -1.11 -55.10
C GLN A 357 17.59 -2.59 -54.87
N GLU A 358 18.73 -2.85 -54.22
CA GLU A 358 19.24 -4.18 -53.88
C GLU A 358 18.57 -4.80 -52.63
N GLU A 359 17.82 -4.02 -51.86
CA GLU A 359 17.09 -4.51 -50.68
C GLU A 359 16.07 -5.58 -51.07
N LYS A 360 16.11 -6.71 -50.36
CA LYS A 360 15.27 -7.88 -50.63
C LYS A 360 13.99 -7.86 -49.82
N ASP A 361 14.03 -7.28 -48.63
CA ASP A 361 12.86 -7.13 -47.79
C ASP A 361 11.99 -5.98 -48.32
N ILE A 362 10.82 -6.32 -48.84
CA ILE A 362 9.90 -5.37 -49.49
C ILE A 362 9.45 -4.27 -48.51
N PHE A 363 9.23 -4.62 -47.25
CA PHE A 363 8.81 -3.68 -46.22
C PHE A 363 9.92 -2.67 -45.93
N ASN A 364 11.15 -3.14 -45.72
CA ASN A 364 12.31 -2.26 -45.49
C ASN A 364 12.60 -1.40 -46.72
N LYS A 365 12.47 -1.98 -47.92
CA LYS A 365 12.65 -1.24 -49.18
C LYS A 365 11.64 -0.09 -49.31
N GLY A 366 10.36 -0.36 -49.05
CA GLY A 366 9.31 0.67 -49.05
C GLY A 366 9.55 1.74 -47.98
N LEU A 367 9.95 1.33 -46.77
CA LEU A 367 10.27 2.24 -45.67
C LEU A 367 11.44 3.17 -46.00
N HIS A 368 12.52 2.63 -46.57
CA HIS A 368 13.69 3.42 -46.95
C HIS A 368 13.36 4.42 -48.05
N ILE A 369 12.55 4.06 -49.05
CA ILE A 369 12.06 5.00 -50.07
C ILE A 369 11.21 6.11 -49.47
N LEU A 370 10.27 5.77 -48.59
CA LEU A 370 9.41 6.76 -47.94
C LEU A 370 10.25 7.86 -47.26
N VAL A 371 11.25 7.44 -46.46
CA VAL A 371 12.14 8.36 -45.75
C VAL A 371 12.97 9.19 -46.73
N VAL A 372 13.50 8.56 -47.78
CA VAL A 372 14.31 9.25 -48.79
C VAL A 372 13.50 10.34 -49.50
N GLU A 373 12.33 10.01 -50.05
CA GLU A 373 11.53 10.97 -50.82
C GLU A 373 10.96 12.08 -49.96
N GLN A 374 10.61 11.77 -48.71
CA GLN A 374 10.19 12.80 -47.77
C GLN A 374 11.30 13.78 -47.44
N LEU A 375 12.53 13.31 -47.27
CA LEU A 375 13.69 14.19 -47.07
C LEU A 375 13.96 15.04 -48.32
N LEU A 376 13.80 14.47 -49.51
CA LEU A 376 13.94 15.22 -50.76
C LEU A 376 12.92 16.36 -50.83
N LEU A 377 11.67 16.09 -50.44
CA LEU A 377 10.61 17.10 -50.34
C LEU A 377 10.90 18.16 -49.27
N GLU A 378 11.17 17.75 -48.03
CA GLU A 378 11.41 18.66 -46.90
C GLU A 378 12.60 19.60 -47.13
N LYS A 379 13.61 19.15 -47.88
CA LYS A 379 14.82 19.92 -48.18
C LYS A 379 14.81 20.51 -49.59
N GLU A 380 13.71 20.35 -50.33
CA GLU A 380 13.58 20.79 -51.73
C GLU A 380 14.75 20.34 -52.61
N ILE A 381 15.23 19.11 -52.40
CA ILE A 381 16.38 18.55 -53.11
C ILE A 381 15.93 17.98 -54.44
N ILE A 382 16.66 18.33 -55.50
CA ILE A 382 16.45 17.80 -56.85
C ILE A 382 17.54 16.78 -57.14
N LEU A 383 17.15 15.51 -57.31
CA LEU A 383 18.06 14.45 -57.77
C LEU A 383 18.54 14.74 -59.20
N ASP A 384 19.76 14.31 -59.54
CA ASP A 384 20.23 14.36 -60.92
C ASP A 384 19.48 13.36 -61.83
N LYS A 385 19.77 13.35 -63.13
CA LYS A 385 19.09 12.44 -64.07
C LYS A 385 19.27 10.97 -63.69
N GLY A 386 20.44 10.59 -63.18
CA GLY A 386 20.73 9.20 -62.78
C GLY A 386 19.92 8.76 -61.57
N GLY A 387 19.86 9.61 -60.53
CA GLY A 387 19.08 9.37 -59.33
C GLY A 387 17.57 9.32 -59.61
N ARG A 388 17.05 10.18 -60.49
CA ARG A 388 15.63 10.15 -60.86
C ARG A 388 15.23 8.85 -61.57
N VAL A 389 16.02 8.41 -62.55
CA VAL A 389 15.77 7.13 -63.26
C VAL A 389 15.85 5.95 -62.29
N LEU A 390 16.77 5.98 -61.34
CA LEU A 390 16.91 4.93 -60.35
C LEU A 390 15.72 4.88 -59.38
N LEU A 391 15.23 6.03 -58.94
CA LEU A 391 14.03 6.15 -58.12
C LEU A 391 12.79 5.64 -58.86
N GLU A 392 12.63 6.01 -60.14
CA GLU A 392 11.58 5.49 -61.01
C GLU A 392 11.63 3.96 -61.11
N ASN A 393 12.82 3.38 -61.38
CA ASN A 393 13.00 1.93 -61.45
C ASN A 393 12.64 1.21 -60.14
N ILE A 394 12.83 1.84 -58.98
CA ILE A 394 12.46 1.24 -57.69
C ILE A 394 10.94 1.19 -57.56
N HIS A 395 10.24 2.29 -57.85
CA HIS A 395 8.78 2.35 -57.80
C HIS A 395 8.12 1.43 -58.84
N GLU A 396 8.71 1.30 -60.04
CA GLU A 396 8.24 0.37 -61.07
C GLU A 396 8.51 -1.12 -60.73
N SER A 397 9.39 -1.40 -59.76
CA SER A 397 9.75 -2.78 -59.40
C SER A 397 8.70 -3.51 -58.55
N TRP A 398 7.74 -2.79 -57.96
CA TRP A 398 6.79 -3.36 -57.01
C TRP A 398 5.54 -3.94 -57.68
N THR A 399 5.14 -5.13 -57.25
CA THR A 399 3.92 -5.80 -57.70
C THR A 399 2.71 -5.41 -56.84
N ILE A 400 1.50 -5.59 -57.39
CA ILE A 400 0.26 -5.31 -56.65
C ILE A 400 0.16 -6.14 -55.37
N ASN A 401 0.58 -7.41 -55.39
CA ASN A 401 0.54 -8.27 -54.20
C ASN A 401 1.44 -7.75 -53.07
N GLU A 402 2.67 -7.34 -53.40
CA GLU A 402 3.63 -6.78 -52.44
C GLU A 402 3.11 -5.48 -51.80
N ILE A 403 2.47 -4.63 -52.62
CA ILE A 403 1.83 -3.40 -52.15
C ILE A 403 0.66 -3.72 -51.21
N GLN A 404 -0.20 -4.69 -51.55
CA GLN A 404 -1.37 -5.03 -50.73
C GLN A 404 -0.99 -5.69 -49.39
N GLU A 405 0.08 -6.48 -49.34
CA GLU A 405 0.60 -7.06 -48.09
C GLU A 405 0.96 -5.99 -47.06
N ASN A 406 1.45 -4.83 -47.52
CA ASN A 406 1.84 -3.70 -46.68
C ASN A 406 1.10 -2.41 -47.06
N LYS A 407 -0.23 -2.51 -47.28
CA LYS A 407 -1.07 -1.46 -47.89
C LYS A 407 -0.90 -0.06 -47.27
N GLU A 408 -0.83 0.04 -45.94
CA GLU A 408 -0.70 1.34 -45.25
C GLU A 408 0.64 2.02 -45.53
N LEU A 409 1.75 1.29 -45.46
CA LEU A 409 3.08 1.83 -45.77
C LEU A 409 3.14 2.29 -47.23
N PHE A 410 2.70 1.44 -48.16
CA PHE A 410 2.77 1.77 -49.58
C PHE A 410 1.79 2.86 -50.00
N LYS A 411 0.70 3.09 -49.24
CA LYS A 411 -0.17 4.25 -49.41
C LYS A 411 0.61 5.54 -49.10
N GLU A 412 1.36 5.58 -48.00
CA GLU A 412 2.21 6.73 -47.66
C GLU A 412 3.31 6.93 -48.71
N VAL A 413 3.97 5.84 -49.15
CA VAL A 413 4.99 5.89 -50.20
C VAL A 413 4.40 6.47 -51.50
N ALA A 414 3.24 5.99 -51.93
CA ALA A 414 2.59 6.47 -53.14
C ALA A 414 2.20 7.96 -53.05
N CYS A 415 1.70 8.41 -51.89
CA CYS A 415 1.38 9.81 -51.66
C CYS A 415 2.64 10.70 -51.70
N ILE A 416 3.68 10.33 -50.97
CA ILE A 416 4.94 11.10 -50.92
C ILE A 416 5.62 11.12 -52.29
N HIS A 417 5.61 10.01 -53.02
CA HIS A 417 6.14 9.98 -54.38
C HIS A 417 5.37 10.95 -55.29
N ALA A 418 4.03 10.94 -55.23
CA ALA A 418 3.20 11.88 -56.00
C ALA A 418 3.49 13.34 -55.65
N GLU A 419 3.62 13.67 -54.36
CA GLU A 419 4.03 15.00 -53.90
C GLU A 419 5.42 15.39 -54.45
N TYR A 420 6.39 14.47 -54.43
CA TYR A 420 7.72 14.72 -54.95
C TYR A 420 7.74 14.96 -56.46
N LEU A 421 6.96 14.19 -57.23
CA LEU A 421 6.81 14.45 -58.67
C LEU A 421 6.12 15.79 -58.95
N LEU A 422 5.11 16.17 -58.17
CA LEU A 422 4.48 17.50 -58.25
C LEU A 422 5.49 18.62 -57.93
N PHE A 423 6.33 18.43 -56.91
CA PHE A 423 7.42 19.35 -56.59
C PHE A 423 8.38 19.49 -57.77
N LEU A 424 8.81 18.39 -58.40
CA LEU A 424 9.69 18.45 -59.58
C LEU A 424 9.04 19.19 -60.75
N ARG A 425 7.75 18.95 -61.01
CA ARG A 425 7.00 19.68 -62.06
C ARG A 425 6.88 21.17 -61.76
N SER A 426 6.69 21.55 -60.50
CA SER A 426 6.67 22.96 -60.07
C SER A 426 8.00 23.68 -60.35
N ARG A 427 9.09 22.92 -60.54
CA ARG A 427 10.43 23.40 -60.92
C ARG A 427 10.74 23.20 -62.41
N GLU A 428 9.73 22.96 -63.23
CA GLU A 428 9.85 22.74 -64.69
C GLU A 428 10.70 21.51 -65.09
N ILE A 429 10.84 20.53 -64.18
CA ILE A 429 11.56 19.29 -64.46
C ILE A 429 10.60 18.27 -65.07
N GLN A 430 11.00 17.67 -66.19
CA GLN A 430 10.24 16.57 -66.81
C GLN A 430 10.23 15.35 -65.88
N THR A 431 9.03 14.88 -65.53
CA THR A 431 8.80 13.69 -64.69
C THR A 431 8.13 12.58 -65.50
N SER A 432 8.34 11.32 -65.09
CA SER A 432 7.53 10.18 -65.54
C SER A 432 6.07 10.30 -65.07
N SER A 433 5.20 9.41 -65.56
CA SER A 433 3.86 9.22 -65.00
C SER A 433 3.94 8.47 -63.67
N LEU A 434 2.94 8.65 -62.81
CA LEU A 434 2.82 7.83 -61.60
C LEU A 434 2.76 6.33 -61.96
N PRO A 435 3.41 5.44 -61.18
CA PRO A 435 3.39 4.00 -61.42
C PRO A 435 1.96 3.46 -61.49
N GLN A 436 1.68 2.70 -62.54
CA GLN A 436 0.35 2.10 -62.77
C GLN A 436 -0.09 1.20 -61.61
N THR A 437 0.87 0.56 -60.93
CA THR A 437 0.64 -0.29 -59.76
C THR A 437 0.12 0.48 -58.55
N PHE A 438 0.54 1.73 -58.33
CA PHE A 438 -0.04 2.60 -57.29
C PHE A 438 -1.43 3.07 -57.68
N ILE A 439 -1.61 3.46 -58.93
CA ILE A 439 -2.92 3.87 -59.45
C ILE A 439 -3.91 2.75 -59.20
N GLU A 440 -3.62 1.53 -59.65
CA GLU A 440 -4.50 0.37 -59.46
C GLU A 440 -4.71 -0.01 -57.99
N SER A 441 -3.69 0.11 -57.14
CA SER A 441 -3.76 -0.31 -55.73
C SER A 441 -4.50 0.66 -54.82
N PHE A 442 -4.58 1.95 -55.19
CA PHE A 442 -5.06 3.02 -54.32
C PHE A 442 -6.19 3.88 -54.95
N GLN A 443 -6.91 3.37 -55.96
CA GLN A 443 -8.04 4.07 -56.60
C GLN A 443 -9.17 4.48 -55.64
N GLU A 444 -9.31 3.76 -54.52
CA GLU A 444 -10.34 4.00 -53.51
C GLU A 444 -9.85 4.89 -52.35
N GLU A 445 -8.56 5.23 -52.31
CA GLU A 445 -7.98 6.04 -51.23
C GLU A 445 -8.06 7.54 -51.56
N GLU A 446 -8.92 8.27 -50.83
CA GLU A 446 -9.23 9.68 -51.09
C GLU A 446 -7.99 10.59 -51.11
N THR A 447 -7.01 10.35 -50.22
CA THR A 447 -5.79 11.17 -50.12
C THR A 447 -4.90 11.02 -51.35
N PHE A 448 -4.71 9.79 -51.82
CA PHE A 448 -3.90 9.51 -53.00
C PHE A 448 -4.59 10.02 -54.27
N MET A 449 -5.91 9.82 -54.39
CA MET A 449 -6.66 10.26 -55.57
C MET A 449 -6.65 11.78 -55.75
N LYS A 450 -6.68 12.57 -54.66
CA LYS A 450 -6.51 14.03 -54.75
C LYS A 450 -5.15 14.43 -55.33
N LEU A 451 -4.08 13.74 -54.94
CA LEU A 451 -2.72 13.98 -55.48
C LEU A 451 -2.63 13.53 -56.94
N PHE A 452 -3.25 12.40 -57.29
CA PHE A 452 -3.33 11.90 -58.66
C PHE A 452 -4.09 12.86 -59.59
N GLU A 453 -5.20 13.43 -59.12
CA GLU A 453 -5.95 14.46 -59.86
C GLU A 453 -5.14 15.73 -60.07
N LEU A 454 -4.37 16.18 -59.07
CA LEU A 454 -3.46 17.33 -59.22
C LEU A 454 -2.31 17.07 -60.18
N PHE A 455 -1.92 15.81 -60.32
CA PHE A 455 -0.84 15.37 -61.19
C PHE A 455 -1.26 15.20 -62.66
N ASN A 456 -2.54 14.99 -62.96
CA ASN A 456 -3.05 14.92 -64.33
C ASN A 456 -3.59 16.27 -64.79
#